data_AF-A0A9E3IS13-F1
#
_entry.id   AF-A0A9E3IS13-F1
#
_cell.length_a   1.000
_cell.length_b   1.000
_cell.length_c   1.000
_cell.angle_alpha   90.00
_cell.angle_beta   90.00
_cell.angle_gamma   90.00
#
_symmetry.space_group_name_H-M   'P 1'
#
loop_
_entity.id
_entity.type
_entity.pdbx_description
1 polymer ?
#
loop_
_entity_poly.entity_id
_entity_poly.type
_entity_poly.pdbx_seq_one_letter_code
_entity_poly.pdbx_strand_id
1 'polypeptide(L)'
;MSNALNLRAWPVFAWLLAGVAFAITAWLVPVNLKSVTPPLLREAGAGTLSVAQLGRQLVDAEKPGPAAFALATARGVADPGATLLASALDQAQKRQPELVPWGGWDPFLDPLFNLKENTGRHASTPVLAFFITAKARSDLRAYLANSRSQGVQQLLRLRGLDRTGRFVPASRPGGQTLDAIVLLTALLYQGEHFSAPLQRELRGLADTAVQQQELGGLEPVFLDLLSLGRRLNWIQLCELLRVTDSVKTISEFAQLARATPDDLPLMYSAALLSDSADGVATYLLRYGRAGVADLKFALSFGEGAVSQLLLRQVPINRQAAPSFGPVTVVALVYPRLALAAKYLGFLLGAFCLFRGLENMLFAPSGNSSLPRLKSGVLAVLTAGILILATEPFLINPAPPSEFQLKLSVPVLANLSDPASLTHKEPTLTMDTTTLLSIGFFALLQIGMYLLCLAKMREIDLQRIPSLLKLRLMENEENLFDGGLYIGIAGTAAALVLQVLKVIEPNLLAAYSSNLFGITCVAMVKIRHVRPFKRRLILESQVVAESEKPAGV
;
A
#
# COMPACT_ATOMS: atom_id res chain seq x y z
N MET A 1 50.50 -17.29 28.62
CA MET A 1 49.03 -17.41 28.70
C MET A 1 48.25 -16.35 27.90
N SER A 2 48.86 -15.56 26.99
CA SER A 2 48.13 -14.56 26.18
C SER A 2 47.72 -15.03 24.77
N ASN A 3 48.36 -16.06 24.18
CA ASN A 3 48.06 -16.51 22.81
C ASN A 3 46.79 -17.38 22.67
N ALA A 4 46.28 -17.98 23.75
CA ALA A 4 45.11 -18.85 23.71
C ALA A 4 43.76 -18.10 23.69
N LEU A 5 43.75 -16.80 24.06
CA LEU A 5 42.57 -15.94 23.97
C LEU A 5 42.33 -15.42 22.54
N ASN A 6 43.39 -15.17 21.75
CA ASN A 6 43.27 -14.61 20.40
C ASN A 6 42.73 -15.60 19.36
N LEU A 7 43.05 -16.89 19.45
CA LEU A 7 42.56 -17.92 18.50
C LEU A 7 41.10 -18.32 18.74
N ARG A 8 40.57 -18.15 19.96
CA ARG A 8 39.17 -18.43 20.31
C ARG A 8 38.20 -17.29 19.99
N ALA A 9 38.68 -16.05 19.94
CA ALA A 9 37.87 -14.87 19.62
C ALA A 9 37.52 -14.78 18.12
N TRP A 10 38.40 -15.27 17.24
CA TRP A 10 38.21 -15.23 15.78
C TRP A 10 36.90 -15.88 15.27
N PRO A 11 36.54 -17.12 15.65
CA PRO A 11 35.29 -17.71 15.20
C PRO A 11 34.06 -16.97 15.73
N VAL A 12 34.10 -16.44 16.95
CA VAL A 12 33.01 -15.65 17.54
C VAL A 12 32.81 -14.35 16.77
N PHE A 13 33.91 -13.63 16.51
CA PHE A 13 33.89 -12.39 15.74
C PHE A 13 33.43 -12.63 14.31
N ALA A 14 33.83 -13.74 13.68
CA ALA A 14 33.37 -14.12 12.35
C ALA A 14 31.86 -14.37 12.29
N TRP A 15 31.26 -15.06 13.29
CA TRP A 15 29.81 -15.27 13.36
C TRP A 15 29.05 -13.96 13.55
N LEU A 16 29.54 -13.06 14.42
CA LEU A 16 28.93 -11.76 14.64
C LEU A 16 29.00 -10.88 13.40
N LEU A 17 30.17 -10.81 12.75
CA LEU A 17 30.37 -10.01 11.54
C LEU A 17 29.54 -10.55 10.38
N ALA A 18 29.47 -11.87 10.20
CA ALA A 18 28.57 -12.49 9.22
C ALA A 18 27.10 -12.16 9.51
N GLY A 19 26.68 -12.22 10.78
CA GLY A 19 25.31 -11.87 11.18
C GLY A 19 24.92 -10.43 10.87
N VAL A 20 25.81 -9.48 11.19
CA VAL A 20 25.63 -8.05 10.83
C VAL A 20 25.61 -7.88 9.31
N ALA A 21 26.51 -8.52 8.58
CA ALA A 21 26.56 -8.44 7.12
C ALA A 21 25.25 -8.94 6.48
N PHE A 22 24.74 -10.10 6.91
CA PHE A 22 23.47 -10.63 6.42
C PHE A 22 22.28 -9.70 6.76
N ALA A 23 22.24 -9.14 7.97
CA ALA A 23 21.19 -8.19 8.34
C ALA A 23 21.24 -6.90 7.49
N ILE A 24 22.43 -6.35 7.24
CA ILE A 24 22.62 -5.17 6.38
C ILE A 24 22.21 -5.48 4.94
N THR A 25 22.66 -6.60 4.38
CA THR A 25 22.29 -6.99 3.01
C THR A 25 20.79 -7.22 2.86
N ALA A 26 20.11 -7.81 3.85
CA ALA A 26 18.65 -7.95 3.86
C ALA A 26 17.94 -6.60 3.94
N TRP A 27 18.45 -5.68 4.76
CA TRP A 27 17.90 -4.33 4.90
C TRP A 27 18.02 -3.49 3.61
N LEU A 28 19.05 -3.75 2.80
CA LEU A 28 19.27 -3.07 1.52
C LEU A 28 18.34 -3.55 0.38
N VAL A 29 17.58 -4.64 0.59
CA VAL A 29 16.63 -5.16 -0.43
C VAL A 29 15.32 -4.34 -0.36
N PRO A 30 15.00 -3.53 -1.39
CA PRO A 30 13.89 -2.59 -1.34
C PRO A 30 12.55 -3.25 -1.74
N VAL A 31 12.25 -4.42 -1.17
CA VAL A 31 11.01 -5.19 -1.44
C VAL A 31 10.24 -5.39 -0.15
N ASN A 32 8.94 -5.12 -0.19
CA ASN A 32 8.00 -5.40 0.89
C ASN A 32 6.82 -6.22 0.36
N LEU A 33 6.14 -6.96 1.25
CA LEU A 33 4.99 -7.78 0.88
C LEU A 33 3.73 -6.95 0.56
N LYS A 34 3.38 -6.01 1.44
CA LYS A 34 2.14 -5.20 1.36
C LYS A 34 2.37 -3.74 0.97
N SER A 35 3.54 -3.39 0.43
CA SER A 35 3.82 -2.03 -0.02
C SER A 35 4.87 -1.99 -1.12
N VAL A 36 4.88 -0.90 -1.89
CA VAL A 36 5.94 -0.60 -2.86
C VAL A 36 6.90 0.42 -2.26
N THR A 37 8.19 0.27 -2.50
CA THR A 37 9.21 1.22 -2.04
C THR A 37 9.53 2.25 -3.14
N PRO A 38 9.85 3.51 -2.79
CA PRO A 38 10.25 4.54 -3.75
C PRO A 38 11.42 4.16 -4.68
N PRO A 39 12.49 3.48 -4.21
CA PRO A 39 13.57 3.06 -5.10
C PRO A 39 13.11 2.12 -6.20
N LEU A 40 12.17 1.22 -5.89
CA LEU A 40 11.63 0.27 -6.85
C LEU A 40 10.79 0.98 -7.92
N LEU A 41 10.00 1.98 -7.52
CA LEU A 41 9.22 2.80 -8.45
C LEU A 41 10.12 3.67 -9.34
N ARG A 42 11.18 4.26 -8.77
CA ARG A 42 12.15 5.04 -9.54
C ARG A 42 12.85 4.19 -10.60
N GLU A 43 13.27 2.98 -10.23
CA GLU A 43 13.91 2.05 -11.16
C GLU A 43 12.94 1.59 -12.25
N ALA A 44 11.68 1.31 -11.88
CA ALA A 44 10.65 0.94 -12.84
C ALA A 44 10.29 2.06 -13.81
N GLY A 45 10.33 3.32 -13.35
CA GLY A 45 10.06 4.50 -14.16
C GLY A 45 11.26 4.95 -15.02
N ALA A 46 12.48 4.50 -14.71
CA ALA A 46 13.68 4.93 -15.39
C ALA A 46 13.63 4.60 -16.90
N GLY A 47 13.71 5.62 -17.74
CA GLY A 47 13.67 5.48 -19.20
C GLY A 47 12.26 5.24 -19.79
N THR A 48 11.21 5.35 -18.99
CA THR A 48 9.82 5.22 -19.45
C THR A 48 9.18 6.58 -19.76
N LEU A 49 8.01 6.57 -20.41
CA LEU A 49 7.32 7.78 -20.85
C LEU A 49 6.94 8.66 -19.65
N SER A 50 7.33 9.93 -19.67
CA SER A 50 6.91 10.91 -18.65
C SER A 50 5.53 11.49 -18.96
N VAL A 51 4.88 12.12 -17.97
CA VAL A 51 3.57 12.77 -18.16
C VAL A 51 3.68 13.91 -19.19
N ALA A 52 4.75 14.70 -19.16
CA ALA A 52 4.98 15.74 -20.15
C ALA A 52 5.20 15.16 -21.57
N GLN A 53 5.88 14.02 -21.68
CA GLN A 53 6.09 13.34 -22.96
C GLN A 53 4.78 12.74 -23.50
N LEU A 54 3.94 12.15 -22.65
CA LEU A 54 2.58 11.72 -23.02
C LEU A 54 1.78 12.90 -23.55
N GLY A 55 1.78 14.03 -22.83
CA GLY A 55 1.12 15.24 -23.29
C GLY A 55 1.63 15.72 -24.65
N ARG A 56 2.94 15.60 -24.91
CA ARG A 56 3.54 15.96 -26.19
C ARG A 56 3.08 15.03 -27.31
N GLN A 57 3.07 13.72 -27.09
CA GLN A 57 2.52 12.75 -28.04
C GLN A 57 1.05 13.03 -28.36
N LEU A 58 0.26 13.42 -27.35
CA LEU A 58 -1.14 13.80 -27.55
C LEU A 58 -1.29 15.08 -28.39
N VAL A 59 -0.42 16.08 -28.20
CA VAL A 59 -0.40 17.28 -29.05
C VAL A 59 -0.01 16.92 -30.49
N ASP A 60 1.02 16.09 -30.66
CA ASP A 60 1.49 15.66 -31.98
C ASP A 60 0.44 14.78 -32.71
N ALA A 61 -0.42 14.08 -31.95
CA ALA A 61 -1.58 13.33 -32.46
C ALA A 61 -2.85 14.19 -32.67
N GLU A 62 -2.74 15.52 -32.62
CA GLU A 62 -3.86 16.48 -32.78
C GLU A 62 -4.97 16.35 -31.71
N LYS A 63 -4.61 15.93 -30.49
CA LYS A 63 -5.50 15.77 -29.33
C LYS A 63 -5.19 16.77 -28.20
N PRO A 64 -5.41 18.09 -28.40
CA PRO A 64 -5.10 19.12 -27.41
C PRO A 64 -5.93 19.03 -26.11
N GLY A 65 -7.12 18.41 -26.14
CA GLY A 65 -8.00 18.24 -24.98
C GLY A 65 -7.39 17.33 -23.90
N PRO A 66 -7.06 16.07 -24.23
CA PRO A 66 -6.31 15.18 -23.34
C PRO A 66 -4.94 15.77 -22.94
N ALA A 67 -4.24 16.42 -23.87
CA ALA A 67 -2.95 17.05 -23.58
C ALA A 67 -3.05 18.17 -22.52
N ALA A 68 -4.17 18.89 -22.45
CA ALA A 68 -4.41 19.89 -21.41
C ALA A 68 -4.49 19.25 -20.00
N PHE A 69 -5.07 18.05 -19.87
CA PHE A 69 -5.05 17.32 -18.60
C PHE A 69 -3.66 16.79 -18.28
N ALA A 70 -2.93 16.26 -19.25
CA ALA A 70 -1.53 15.88 -19.07
C ALA A 70 -0.67 17.06 -18.60
N LEU A 71 -0.89 18.26 -19.14
CA LEU A 71 -0.20 19.48 -18.70
C LEU A 71 -0.54 19.87 -17.26
N ALA A 72 -1.83 19.80 -16.87
CA ALA A 72 -2.25 20.07 -15.50
C ALA A 72 -1.59 19.09 -14.52
N THR A 73 -1.52 17.81 -14.87
CA THR A 73 -0.83 16.78 -14.07
C THR A 73 0.68 17.00 -14.03
N ALA A 74 1.31 17.29 -15.16
CA ALA A 74 2.75 17.57 -15.25
C ALA A 74 3.14 18.76 -14.36
N ARG A 75 2.33 19.83 -14.32
CA ARG A 75 2.51 20.95 -13.38
C ARG A 75 2.32 20.53 -11.93
N GLY A 76 1.29 19.72 -11.64
CA GLY A 76 1.03 19.22 -10.30
C GLY A 76 2.16 18.33 -9.74
N VAL A 77 2.86 17.62 -10.61
CA VAL A 77 3.95 16.68 -10.30
C VAL A 77 5.34 17.34 -10.41
N ALA A 78 5.41 18.59 -10.90
CA ALA A 78 6.65 19.33 -11.17
C ALA A 78 7.58 18.62 -12.19
N ASP A 79 7.01 18.07 -13.26
CA ASP A 79 7.77 17.47 -14.37
C ASP A 79 8.58 18.57 -15.10
N PRO A 80 9.89 18.39 -15.35
CA PRO A 80 10.72 19.35 -16.07
C PRO A 80 10.20 19.66 -17.49
N GLY A 81 9.49 18.74 -18.13
CA GLY A 81 8.93 18.93 -19.48
C GLY A 81 7.64 19.77 -19.53
N ALA A 82 7.08 20.18 -18.39
CA ALA A 82 5.79 20.87 -18.34
C ALA A 82 5.77 22.23 -19.06
N THR A 83 6.89 22.96 -19.08
CA THR A 83 6.99 24.26 -19.75
C THR A 83 6.99 24.13 -21.27
N LEU A 84 7.74 23.14 -21.80
CA LEU A 84 7.78 22.81 -23.22
C LEU A 84 6.43 22.27 -23.71
N LEU A 85 5.74 21.47 -22.89
CA LEU A 85 4.39 21.02 -23.20
C LEU A 85 3.40 22.19 -23.24
N ALA A 86 3.51 23.14 -22.31
CA ALA A 86 2.63 24.31 -22.30
C ALA A 86 2.76 25.16 -23.58
N SER A 87 4.00 25.40 -24.04
CA SER A 87 4.21 26.17 -25.28
C SER A 87 3.75 25.40 -26.51
N ALA A 88 3.96 24.08 -26.56
CA ALA A 88 3.46 23.22 -27.64
C ALA A 88 1.93 23.25 -27.74
N LEU A 89 1.25 23.13 -26.60
CA LEU A 89 -0.20 23.15 -26.53
C LEU A 89 -0.76 24.52 -26.96
N ASP A 90 -0.17 25.62 -26.50
CA ASP A 90 -0.58 26.98 -26.89
C ASP A 90 -0.40 27.20 -28.40
N GLN A 91 0.70 26.73 -28.99
CA GLN A 91 0.89 26.78 -30.44
C GLN A 91 -0.15 25.94 -31.20
N ALA A 92 -0.47 24.74 -30.73
CA ALA A 92 -1.49 23.89 -31.35
C ALA A 92 -2.88 24.54 -31.29
N GLN A 93 -3.25 25.09 -30.14
CA GLN A 93 -4.53 25.80 -29.96
C GLN A 93 -4.64 27.05 -30.83
N LYS A 94 -3.53 27.79 -31.03
CA LYS A 94 -3.50 28.95 -31.94
C LYS A 94 -3.63 28.59 -33.42
N ARG A 95 -3.13 27.42 -33.82
CA ARG A 95 -3.25 26.94 -35.21
C ARG A 95 -4.68 26.55 -35.56
N GLN A 96 -5.41 25.95 -34.63
CA GLN A 96 -6.77 25.44 -34.82
C GLN A 96 -7.68 25.84 -33.66
N PRO A 97 -8.05 27.13 -33.53
CA PRO A 97 -8.85 27.62 -32.41
C PRO A 97 -10.26 27.00 -32.37
N GLU A 98 -10.79 26.63 -33.54
CA GLU A 98 -12.11 26.02 -33.72
C GLU A 98 -12.25 24.61 -33.13
N LEU A 99 -11.14 23.88 -32.98
CA LEU A 99 -11.12 22.52 -32.41
C LEU A 99 -10.95 22.49 -30.89
N VAL A 100 -10.57 23.62 -30.28
CA VAL A 100 -10.34 23.73 -28.83
C VAL A 100 -11.58 23.32 -28.01
N PRO A 101 -12.81 23.71 -28.36
CA PRO A 101 -13.99 23.31 -27.60
C PRO A 101 -14.24 21.79 -27.60
N TRP A 102 -13.86 21.11 -28.66
CA TRP A 102 -14.03 19.66 -28.85
C TRP A 102 -12.88 18.84 -28.25
N GLY A 103 -11.74 19.50 -28.02
CA GLY A 103 -10.52 18.86 -27.52
C GLY A 103 -9.64 18.26 -28.61
N GLY A 104 -9.92 18.54 -29.88
CA GLY A 104 -9.18 18.02 -31.04
C GLY A 104 -10.09 17.74 -32.23
N TRP A 105 -9.48 17.25 -33.31
CA TRP A 105 -10.19 16.87 -34.54
C TRP A 105 -10.74 15.44 -34.44
N ASP A 106 -11.92 15.22 -35.01
CA ASP A 106 -12.52 13.89 -35.18
C ASP A 106 -13.25 13.80 -36.54
N PRO A 107 -12.98 12.76 -37.36
CA PRO A 107 -13.62 12.58 -38.66
C PRO A 107 -15.15 12.51 -38.60
N PHE A 108 -15.74 11.99 -37.51
CA PHE A 108 -17.18 11.80 -37.39
C PHE A 108 -17.91 13.07 -36.97
N LEU A 109 -17.20 14.04 -36.38
CA LEU A 109 -17.78 15.31 -35.97
C LEU A 109 -17.82 16.35 -37.09
N ASP A 110 -16.84 16.33 -38.00
CA ASP A 110 -16.70 17.35 -39.05
C ASP A 110 -17.95 17.47 -39.96
N PRO A 111 -18.55 16.37 -40.45
CA PRO A 111 -19.76 16.44 -41.28
C PRO A 111 -21.02 16.88 -40.53
N LEU A 112 -21.02 16.80 -39.20
CA LEU A 112 -22.21 17.02 -38.37
C LEU A 112 -22.28 18.44 -37.82
N PHE A 113 -21.13 18.96 -37.40
CA PHE A 113 -21.03 20.22 -36.69
C PHE A 113 -20.27 21.29 -37.46
N ASN A 114 -19.74 20.96 -38.66
CA ASN A 114 -18.85 21.82 -39.44
C ASN A 114 -17.77 22.41 -38.53
N LEU A 115 -16.78 21.61 -38.14
CA LEU A 115 -15.80 21.98 -37.11
C LEU A 115 -15.00 23.25 -37.45
N LYS A 116 -15.02 23.66 -38.73
CA LYS A 116 -14.41 24.89 -39.27
C LYS A 116 -15.23 26.16 -39.01
N GLU A 117 -16.51 26.03 -38.62
CA GLU A 117 -17.32 27.18 -38.22
C GLU A 117 -17.12 27.47 -36.73
N ASN A 118 -16.66 28.68 -36.44
CA ASN A 118 -16.42 29.10 -35.06
C ASN A 118 -17.73 29.15 -34.27
N THR A 119 -17.91 28.21 -33.34
CA THR A 119 -19.08 28.11 -32.45
C THR A 119 -19.17 29.25 -31.41
N GLY A 120 -18.26 30.23 -31.45
CA GLY A 120 -18.16 31.33 -30.49
C GLY A 120 -17.59 30.90 -29.13
N ARG A 121 -17.15 29.64 -29.01
CA ARG A 121 -16.56 29.06 -27.81
C ARG A 121 -15.04 28.98 -27.99
N HIS A 122 -14.30 29.55 -27.04
CA HIS A 122 -12.84 29.59 -27.09
C HIS A 122 -12.17 28.69 -26.05
N ALA A 123 -12.96 28.04 -25.19
CA ALA A 123 -12.49 27.15 -24.14
C ALA A 123 -13.00 25.72 -24.35
N SER A 124 -12.26 24.74 -23.82
CA SER A 124 -12.69 23.35 -23.75
C SER A 124 -14.08 23.27 -23.16
N THR A 125 -15.02 22.71 -23.92
CA THR A 125 -16.44 22.69 -23.56
C THR A 125 -16.91 21.24 -23.38
N PRO A 126 -17.70 20.93 -22.34
CA PRO A 126 -18.24 19.59 -22.18
C PRO A 126 -19.05 19.15 -23.40
N VAL A 127 -18.84 17.91 -23.84
CA VAL A 127 -19.43 17.38 -25.07
C VAL A 127 -20.95 17.50 -25.09
N LEU A 128 -21.60 17.28 -23.95
CA LEU A 128 -23.05 17.29 -23.86
C LEU A 128 -23.65 18.66 -24.18
N ALA A 129 -22.90 19.75 -24.00
CA ALA A 129 -23.35 21.10 -24.33
C ALA A 129 -23.58 21.32 -25.83
N PHE A 130 -23.05 20.46 -26.70
CA PHE A 130 -23.32 20.48 -28.14
C PHE A 130 -24.52 19.60 -28.51
N PHE A 131 -24.66 18.44 -27.87
CA PHE A 131 -25.67 17.41 -28.18
C PHE A 131 -27.05 17.69 -27.57
N ILE A 132 -27.16 18.61 -26.61
CA ILE A 132 -28.46 19.00 -26.02
C ILE A 132 -29.30 19.91 -26.95
N THR A 133 -28.72 20.51 -27.99
CA THR A 133 -29.51 21.39 -28.86
C THR A 133 -30.45 20.60 -29.77
N ALA A 134 -31.65 21.13 -30.03
CA ALA A 134 -32.65 20.43 -30.86
C ALA A 134 -32.14 20.15 -32.28
N LYS A 135 -31.43 21.13 -32.87
CA LYS A 135 -30.79 21.02 -34.18
C LYS A 135 -29.71 19.94 -34.21
N ALA A 136 -28.78 19.94 -33.25
CA ALA A 136 -27.77 18.89 -33.17
C ALA A 136 -28.39 17.49 -33.08
N ARG A 137 -29.44 17.33 -32.25
CA ARG A 137 -30.13 16.03 -32.14
C ARG A 137 -30.84 15.60 -33.42
N SER A 138 -31.43 16.51 -34.19
CA SER A 138 -32.04 16.16 -35.48
C SER A 138 -30.98 15.73 -36.49
N ASP A 139 -29.87 16.45 -36.54
CA ASP A 139 -28.80 16.22 -37.53
C ASP A 139 -28.07 14.90 -37.22
N LEU A 140 -27.73 14.67 -35.95
CA LEU A 140 -27.17 13.39 -35.46
C LEU A 140 -28.09 12.22 -35.77
N ARG A 141 -29.39 12.38 -35.56
CA ARG A 141 -30.37 11.32 -35.82
C ARG A 141 -30.44 10.99 -37.30
N ALA A 142 -30.46 12.00 -38.17
CA ALA A 142 -30.47 11.79 -39.61
C ALA A 142 -29.19 11.09 -40.09
N TYR A 143 -28.04 11.49 -39.56
CA TYR A 143 -26.76 10.86 -39.87
C TYR A 143 -26.67 9.41 -39.39
N LEU A 144 -27.00 9.15 -38.12
CA LEU A 144 -26.91 7.81 -37.52
C LEU A 144 -27.98 6.85 -38.05
N ALA A 145 -29.14 7.35 -38.50
CA ALA A 145 -30.17 6.52 -39.14
C ALA A 145 -29.66 5.82 -40.41
N ASN A 146 -28.72 6.44 -41.13
CA ASN A 146 -28.10 5.88 -42.32
C ASN A 146 -26.94 4.91 -42.02
N SER A 147 -26.62 4.69 -40.75
CA SER A 147 -25.53 3.80 -40.34
C SER A 147 -25.85 2.34 -40.62
N ARG A 148 -24.89 1.61 -41.20
CA ARG A 148 -25.01 0.17 -41.47
C ARG A 148 -24.68 -0.70 -40.24
N SER A 149 -24.20 -0.09 -39.16
CA SER A 149 -23.82 -0.81 -37.94
C SER A 149 -25.05 -1.27 -37.16
N GLN A 150 -25.15 -2.58 -36.95
CA GLN A 150 -26.24 -3.18 -36.15
C GLN A 150 -26.28 -2.61 -34.73
N GLY A 151 -25.12 -2.38 -34.10
CA GLY A 151 -25.06 -1.82 -32.75
C GLY A 151 -25.63 -0.39 -32.67
N VAL A 152 -25.35 0.45 -33.67
CA VAL A 152 -25.92 1.80 -33.76
C VAL A 152 -27.44 1.73 -33.91
N GLN A 153 -27.94 0.87 -34.79
CA GLN A 153 -29.38 0.70 -35.00
C GLN A 153 -30.10 0.19 -33.73
N GLN A 154 -29.49 -0.71 -32.97
CA GLN A 154 -30.03 -1.16 -31.69
C GLN A 154 -30.07 -0.03 -30.66
N LEU A 155 -29.01 0.78 -30.56
CA LEU A 155 -29.01 1.96 -29.68
C LEU A 155 -30.09 2.97 -30.07
N LEU A 156 -30.31 3.21 -31.36
CA LEU A 156 -31.36 4.12 -31.84
C LEU A 156 -32.78 3.62 -31.50
N ARG A 157 -33.00 2.30 -31.42
CA ARG A 157 -34.30 1.72 -31.02
C ARG A 157 -34.65 2.01 -29.56
N LEU A 158 -33.66 2.22 -28.69
CA LEU A 158 -33.88 2.56 -27.27
C LEU A 158 -34.68 3.86 -27.08
N ARG A 159 -34.69 4.73 -28.09
CA ARG A 159 -35.44 5.99 -28.08
C ARG A 159 -36.96 5.77 -28.07
N GLY A 160 -37.42 4.61 -28.52
CA GLY A 160 -38.83 4.22 -28.52
C GLY A 160 -39.32 3.63 -27.20
N LEU A 161 -38.44 3.48 -26.19
CA LEU A 161 -38.80 2.88 -24.92
C LEU A 161 -39.56 3.87 -24.02
N ASP A 162 -40.66 3.41 -23.42
CA ASP A 162 -41.45 4.17 -22.44
C ASP A 162 -41.01 3.92 -20.98
N ARG A 163 -40.42 2.75 -20.69
CA ARG A 163 -39.98 2.36 -19.34
C ARG A 163 -38.49 2.66 -19.17
N THR A 164 -38.20 3.90 -18.83
CA THR A 164 -36.82 4.46 -18.81
C THR A 164 -36.27 4.73 -17.41
N GLY A 165 -36.92 4.22 -16.37
CA GLY A 165 -36.48 4.36 -14.98
C GLY A 165 -36.42 5.83 -14.54
N ARG A 166 -35.24 6.32 -14.16
CA ARG A 166 -34.99 7.72 -13.75
C ARG A 166 -34.98 8.70 -14.92
N PHE A 167 -34.81 8.23 -16.16
CA PHE A 167 -34.89 9.11 -17.33
C PHE A 167 -36.34 9.34 -17.75
N VAL A 168 -36.60 10.51 -18.31
CA VAL A 168 -37.85 10.78 -19.05
C VAL A 168 -37.71 10.17 -20.46
N PRO A 169 -38.74 9.45 -20.97
CA PRO A 169 -38.71 8.87 -22.31
C PRO A 169 -38.39 9.90 -23.39
N ALA A 170 -37.55 9.52 -24.37
CA ALA A 170 -37.01 10.45 -25.38
C ALA A 170 -38.09 11.09 -26.27
N SER A 171 -39.25 10.42 -26.41
CA SER A 171 -40.42 10.90 -27.17
C SER A 171 -41.25 11.96 -26.41
N ARG A 172 -41.07 12.12 -25.10
CA ARG A 172 -41.87 13.01 -24.26
C ARG A 172 -41.17 14.36 -24.02
N PRO A 173 -41.94 15.43 -23.73
CA PRO A 173 -41.37 16.68 -23.23
C PRO A 173 -40.48 16.42 -22.00
N GLY A 174 -39.22 16.87 -22.04
CA GLY A 174 -38.21 16.59 -21.00
C GLY A 174 -37.28 15.39 -21.29
N GLY A 175 -37.59 14.56 -22.29
CA GLY A 175 -36.76 13.41 -22.73
C GLY A 175 -35.50 13.77 -23.51
N GLN A 176 -35.22 15.06 -23.67
CA GLN A 176 -34.11 15.60 -24.44
C GLN A 176 -32.74 15.10 -24.00
N THR A 177 -32.57 14.90 -22.69
CA THR A 177 -31.32 14.40 -22.10
C THR A 177 -31.08 12.94 -22.47
N LEU A 178 -32.13 12.09 -22.38
CA LEU A 178 -32.03 10.70 -22.81
C LEU A 178 -31.76 10.60 -24.31
N ASP A 179 -32.48 11.40 -25.12
CA ASP A 179 -32.26 11.49 -26.57
C ASP A 179 -30.80 11.87 -26.90
N ALA A 180 -30.25 12.87 -26.21
CA ALA A 180 -28.87 13.30 -26.39
C ALA A 180 -27.85 12.21 -25.99
N ILE A 181 -28.05 11.51 -24.86
CA ILE A 181 -27.14 10.44 -24.43
C ILE A 181 -27.18 9.25 -25.39
N VAL A 182 -28.36 8.85 -25.85
CA VAL A 182 -28.50 7.74 -26.81
C VAL A 182 -27.77 8.08 -28.10
N LEU A 183 -27.94 9.30 -28.62
CA LEU A 183 -27.24 9.77 -29.83
C LEU A 183 -25.72 9.90 -29.61
N LEU A 184 -25.29 10.39 -28.45
CA LEU A 184 -23.87 10.47 -28.07
C LEU A 184 -23.25 9.07 -28.04
N THR A 185 -23.91 8.13 -27.36
CA THR A 185 -23.44 6.73 -27.23
C THR A 185 -23.39 6.05 -28.61
N ALA A 186 -24.40 6.28 -29.45
CA ALA A 186 -24.45 5.76 -30.81
C ALA A 186 -23.33 6.33 -31.69
N LEU A 187 -23.00 7.62 -31.56
CA LEU A 187 -21.88 8.23 -32.27
C LEU A 187 -20.54 7.67 -31.79
N LEU A 188 -20.33 7.55 -30.47
CA LEU A 188 -19.14 6.92 -29.88
C LEU A 188 -18.97 5.47 -30.35
N TYR A 189 -20.10 4.77 -30.52
CA TYR A 189 -20.13 3.40 -31.03
C TYR A 189 -19.74 3.31 -32.51
N GLN A 190 -20.25 4.25 -33.32
CA GLN A 190 -19.93 4.32 -34.76
C GLN A 190 -18.47 4.70 -35.01
N GLY A 191 -17.91 5.58 -34.17
CA GLY A 191 -16.51 6.00 -34.26
C GLY A 191 -15.49 5.03 -33.66
N GLU A 192 -15.93 3.84 -33.22
CA GLU A 192 -15.06 2.82 -32.60
C GLU A 192 -14.23 3.35 -31.40
N HIS A 193 -14.77 4.32 -30.66
CA HIS A 193 -14.08 4.92 -29.50
C HIS A 193 -14.20 4.11 -28.21
N PHE A 194 -15.00 3.04 -28.21
CA PHE A 194 -15.07 2.10 -27.10
C PHE A 194 -14.00 1.01 -27.26
N SER A 195 -13.42 0.55 -26.15
CA SER A 195 -12.64 -0.68 -26.16
C SER A 195 -13.51 -1.87 -26.66
N ALA A 196 -12.88 -2.85 -27.31
CA ALA A 196 -13.58 -4.05 -27.79
C ALA A 196 -14.37 -4.82 -26.70
N PRO A 197 -13.90 -4.98 -25.44
CA PRO A 197 -14.73 -5.57 -24.39
C PRO A 197 -15.93 -4.70 -24.02
N LEU A 198 -15.73 -3.39 -23.82
CA LEU A 198 -16.80 -2.45 -23.47
C LEU A 198 -17.88 -2.37 -24.55
N GLN A 199 -17.47 -2.36 -25.83
CA GLN A 199 -18.40 -2.32 -26.96
C GLN A 199 -19.30 -3.56 -27.01
N ARG A 200 -18.78 -4.73 -26.63
CA ARG A 200 -19.54 -5.99 -26.56
C ARG A 200 -20.51 -5.99 -25.39
N GLU A 201 -20.06 -5.56 -24.21
CA GLU A 201 -20.91 -5.46 -23.02
C GLU A 201 -22.07 -4.48 -23.25
N LEU A 202 -21.77 -3.29 -23.79
CA LEU A 202 -22.77 -2.28 -24.11
C LEU A 202 -23.79 -2.77 -25.16
N ARG A 203 -23.34 -3.49 -26.19
CA ARG A 203 -24.24 -4.11 -27.18
C ARG A 203 -25.17 -5.13 -26.51
N GLY A 204 -24.64 -5.99 -25.63
CA GLY A 204 -25.44 -6.97 -24.88
C GLY A 204 -26.51 -6.32 -24.00
N LEU A 205 -26.14 -5.23 -23.30
CA LEU A 205 -27.09 -4.44 -22.49
C LEU A 205 -28.15 -3.76 -23.37
N ALA A 206 -27.78 -3.21 -24.52
CA ALA A 206 -28.71 -2.60 -25.46
C ALA A 206 -29.70 -3.64 -26.04
N ASP A 207 -29.22 -4.82 -26.43
CA ASP A 207 -30.06 -5.89 -26.95
C ASP A 207 -31.06 -6.38 -25.88
N THR A 208 -30.61 -6.53 -24.63
CA THR A 208 -31.48 -6.91 -23.51
C THR A 208 -32.54 -5.84 -23.23
N ALA A 209 -32.15 -4.57 -23.27
CA ALA A 209 -33.07 -3.45 -23.06
C ALA A 209 -34.17 -3.37 -24.14
N VAL A 210 -33.80 -3.59 -25.41
CA VAL A 210 -34.77 -3.63 -26.52
C VAL A 210 -35.70 -4.84 -26.40
N GLN A 211 -35.19 -6.01 -26.01
CA GLN A 211 -36.00 -7.22 -25.82
C GLN A 211 -36.99 -7.09 -24.67
N GLN A 212 -36.54 -6.54 -23.53
CA GLN A 212 -37.36 -6.37 -22.33
C GLN A 212 -38.28 -5.15 -22.40
N GLN A 213 -38.11 -4.28 -23.41
CA GLN A 213 -38.81 -3.00 -23.53
C GLN A 213 -38.59 -2.06 -22.33
N GLU A 214 -37.44 -2.18 -21.66
CA GLU A 214 -37.05 -1.40 -20.49
C GLU A 214 -35.56 -1.06 -20.54
N LEU A 215 -35.14 0.12 -20.07
CA LEU A 215 -33.71 0.47 -20.04
C LEU A 215 -32.90 -0.44 -19.10
N GLY A 216 -33.49 -0.89 -17.99
CA GLY A 216 -32.90 -1.86 -17.07
C GLY A 216 -31.44 -1.56 -16.70
N GLY A 217 -30.54 -2.51 -17.00
CA GLY A 217 -29.11 -2.40 -16.71
C GLY A 217 -28.35 -1.34 -17.52
N LEU A 218 -28.93 -0.77 -18.58
CA LEU A 218 -28.31 0.29 -19.37
C LEU A 218 -28.52 1.69 -18.77
N GLU A 219 -29.56 1.86 -17.95
CA GLU A 219 -29.85 3.11 -17.25
C GLU A 219 -28.66 3.66 -16.43
N PRO A 220 -28.01 2.89 -15.53
CA PRO A 220 -26.86 3.41 -14.78
C PRO A 220 -25.71 3.83 -15.70
N VAL A 221 -25.46 3.09 -16.78
CA VAL A 221 -24.41 3.41 -17.77
C VAL A 221 -24.66 4.77 -18.41
N PHE A 222 -25.91 5.04 -18.78
CA PHE A 222 -26.29 6.34 -19.35
C PHE A 222 -26.19 7.48 -18.34
N LEU A 223 -26.48 7.24 -17.06
CA LEU A 223 -26.26 8.23 -16.00
C LEU A 223 -24.76 8.53 -15.81
N ASP A 224 -23.91 7.51 -15.89
CA ASP A 224 -22.46 7.67 -15.74
C ASP A 224 -21.84 8.36 -16.97
N LEU A 225 -22.24 7.98 -18.19
CA LEU A 225 -21.86 8.69 -19.42
C LEU A 225 -22.37 10.13 -19.44
N LEU A 226 -23.57 10.39 -18.91
CA LEU A 226 -24.07 11.76 -18.72
C LEU A 226 -23.20 12.55 -17.74
N SER A 227 -22.81 11.93 -16.62
CA SER A 227 -21.94 12.56 -15.63
C SER A 227 -20.58 12.91 -16.21
N LEU A 228 -19.96 11.99 -16.96
CA LEU A 228 -18.68 12.20 -17.64
C LEU A 228 -18.81 13.21 -18.79
N GLY A 229 -19.83 13.13 -19.62
CA GLY A 229 -20.07 14.03 -20.75
C GLY A 229 -20.40 15.47 -20.35
N ARG A 230 -20.80 15.71 -19.09
CA ARG A 230 -20.92 17.06 -18.51
C ARG A 230 -19.60 17.65 -18.01
N ARG A 231 -18.53 16.85 -17.93
CA ARG A 231 -17.22 17.23 -17.39
C ARG A 231 -16.11 17.19 -18.44
N LEU A 232 -16.23 16.29 -19.41
CA LEU A 232 -15.22 16.03 -20.44
C LEU A 232 -15.66 16.59 -21.80
N ASN A 233 -14.69 17.07 -22.58
CA ASN A 233 -14.91 17.34 -24.01
C ASN A 233 -14.97 16.03 -24.82
N TRP A 234 -15.25 16.12 -26.12
CA TRP A 234 -15.44 14.94 -26.98
C TRP A 234 -14.21 14.04 -26.99
N ILE A 235 -13.04 14.59 -27.31
CA ILE A 235 -11.80 13.79 -27.42
C ILE A 235 -11.37 13.23 -26.06
N GLN A 236 -11.54 13.98 -24.98
CA GLN A 236 -11.25 13.48 -23.63
C GLN A 236 -12.12 12.27 -23.28
N LEU A 237 -13.41 12.33 -23.60
CA LEU A 237 -14.33 11.23 -23.38
C LEU A 237 -13.95 10.00 -24.24
N CYS A 238 -13.62 10.22 -25.52
CA CYS A 238 -13.22 9.14 -26.42
C CYS A 238 -11.96 8.41 -25.92
N GLU A 239 -10.89 9.14 -25.58
CA GLU A 239 -9.65 8.51 -25.11
C GLU A 239 -9.84 7.78 -23.77
N LEU A 240 -10.69 8.30 -22.87
CA LEU A 240 -10.99 7.58 -21.62
C LEU A 240 -11.73 6.27 -21.87
N LEU A 241 -12.75 6.29 -22.73
CA LEU A 241 -13.55 5.10 -23.05
C LEU A 241 -12.75 4.05 -23.83
N ARG A 242 -11.71 4.48 -24.54
CA ARG A 242 -10.78 3.59 -25.25
C ARG A 242 -9.92 2.77 -24.31
N VAL A 243 -9.51 3.33 -23.17
CA VAL A 243 -8.69 2.65 -22.13
C VAL A 243 -9.53 2.01 -21.02
N THR A 244 -10.86 1.93 -21.21
CA THR A 244 -11.81 1.39 -20.25
C THR A 244 -12.38 0.08 -20.74
N ASP A 245 -12.21 -1.01 -19.99
CA ASP A 245 -12.60 -2.35 -20.48
C ASP A 245 -14.03 -2.76 -20.10
N SER A 246 -14.58 -2.21 -19.02
CA SER A 246 -15.88 -2.62 -18.49
C SER A 246 -16.82 -1.46 -18.21
N VAL A 247 -18.13 -1.74 -18.27
CA VAL A 247 -19.17 -0.80 -17.85
C VAL A 247 -19.03 -0.41 -16.37
N LYS A 248 -18.59 -1.35 -15.52
CA LYS A 248 -18.30 -1.09 -14.10
C LYS A 248 -17.26 0.01 -13.94
N THR A 249 -16.18 -0.03 -14.72
CA THR A 249 -15.13 0.99 -14.66
C THR A 249 -15.65 2.37 -15.05
N ILE A 250 -16.57 2.47 -16.01
CA ILE A 250 -17.21 3.76 -16.35
C ILE A 250 -17.92 4.33 -15.11
N SER A 251 -18.68 3.49 -14.39
CA SER A 251 -19.35 3.89 -13.15
C SER A 251 -18.36 4.34 -12.08
N GLU A 252 -17.26 3.59 -11.91
CA GLU A 252 -16.21 3.90 -10.94
C GLU A 252 -15.50 5.24 -11.28
N PHE A 253 -15.16 5.48 -12.54
CA PHE A 253 -14.61 6.77 -12.99
C PHE A 253 -15.61 7.90 -12.87
N ALA A 254 -16.88 7.69 -13.22
CA ALA A 254 -17.92 8.71 -13.08
C ALA A 254 -18.16 9.06 -11.60
N GLN A 255 -17.99 8.11 -10.69
CA GLN A 255 -17.99 8.33 -9.25
C GLN A 255 -16.76 9.12 -8.79
N LEU A 256 -15.55 8.70 -9.17
CA LEU A 256 -14.30 9.40 -8.83
C LEU A 256 -14.29 10.84 -9.36
N ALA A 257 -14.74 11.06 -10.60
CA ALA A 257 -14.87 12.38 -11.21
C ALA A 257 -15.87 13.30 -10.48
N ARG A 258 -16.86 12.73 -9.79
CA ARG A 258 -17.81 13.48 -8.95
C ARG A 258 -17.25 13.74 -7.56
N ALA A 259 -16.57 12.78 -6.96
CA ALA A 259 -16.03 12.86 -5.61
C ALA A 259 -14.85 13.83 -5.49
N THR A 260 -13.97 13.85 -6.50
CA THR A 260 -12.75 14.67 -6.53
C THR A 260 -12.56 15.29 -7.91
N PRO A 261 -13.30 16.38 -8.22
CA PRO A 261 -13.18 17.05 -9.52
C PRO A 261 -11.79 17.67 -9.75
N ASP A 262 -11.13 18.13 -8.69
CA ASP A 262 -9.82 18.79 -8.78
C ASP A 262 -8.69 17.82 -9.17
N ASP A 263 -8.81 16.56 -8.78
CA ASP A 263 -7.83 15.50 -9.09
C ASP A 263 -8.13 14.77 -10.41
N LEU A 264 -9.23 15.13 -11.10
CA LEU A 264 -9.64 14.50 -12.37
C LEU A 264 -8.51 14.48 -13.41
N PRO A 265 -7.75 15.57 -13.66
CA PRO A 265 -6.66 15.53 -14.63
C PRO A 265 -5.58 14.51 -14.28
N LEU A 266 -5.29 14.33 -12.98
CA LEU A 266 -4.31 13.36 -12.49
C LEU A 266 -4.77 11.93 -12.69
N MET A 267 -6.02 11.62 -12.32
CA MET A 267 -6.61 10.29 -12.52
C MET A 267 -6.69 9.94 -14.01
N TYR A 268 -7.10 10.91 -14.82
CA TYR A 268 -7.20 10.78 -16.27
C TYR A 268 -5.84 10.52 -16.92
N SER A 269 -4.83 11.34 -16.59
CA SER A 269 -3.48 11.19 -17.14
C SER A 269 -2.85 9.87 -16.72
N ALA A 270 -3.10 9.39 -15.49
CA ALA A 270 -2.66 8.08 -15.06
C ALA A 270 -3.32 6.93 -15.85
N ALA A 271 -4.63 7.03 -16.14
CA ALA A 271 -5.35 6.04 -16.93
C ALA A 271 -4.79 5.96 -18.37
N LEU A 272 -4.53 7.10 -19.01
CA LEU A 272 -3.93 7.13 -20.34
C LEU A 272 -2.47 6.66 -20.34
N LEU A 273 -1.68 7.05 -19.34
CA LEU A 273 -0.26 6.69 -19.26
C LEU A 273 -0.08 5.18 -19.04
N SER A 274 -0.94 4.56 -18.25
CA SER A 274 -0.90 3.11 -17.96
C SER A 274 -1.72 2.25 -18.91
N ASP A 275 -2.40 2.86 -19.89
CA ASP A 275 -3.34 2.21 -20.81
C ASP A 275 -4.42 1.37 -20.10
N SER A 276 -4.77 1.72 -18.86
CA SER A 276 -5.73 0.98 -18.05
C SER A 276 -6.46 1.89 -17.07
N ALA A 277 -7.70 2.23 -17.41
CA ALA A 277 -8.62 2.87 -16.49
C ALA A 277 -8.92 1.95 -15.29
N ASP A 278 -9.23 0.68 -15.56
CA ASP A 278 -9.65 -0.33 -14.56
C ASP A 278 -8.68 -0.41 -13.36
N GLY A 279 -7.37 -0.45 -13.64
CA GLY A 279 -6.35 -0.51 -12.60
C GLY A 279 -6.34 0.74 -11.71
N VAL A 280 -6.49 1.92 -12.32
CA VAL A 280 -6.52 3.21 -11.62
C VAL A 280 -7.78 3.35 -10.76
N ALA A 281 -8.95 3.03 -11.31
CA ALA A 281 -10.22 3.07 -10.58
C ALA A 281 -10.19 2.14 -9.36
N THR A 282 -9.79 0.89 -9.56
CA THR A 282 -9.67 -0.10 -8.48
C THR A 282 -8.74 0.38 -7.37
N TYR A 283 -7.58 0.96 -7.74
CA TYR A 283 -6.60 1.46 -6.77
C TYR A 283 -7.16 2.63 -5.96
N LEU A 284 -7.77 3.62 -6.62
CA LEU A 284 -8.31 4.81 -5.96
C LEU A 284 -9.53 4.50 -5.10
N LEU A 285 -10.40 3.58 -5.53
CA LEU A 285 -11.52 3.10 -4.72
C LEU A 285 -11.07 2.28 -3.50
N ARG A 286 -9.86 1.72 -3.52
CA ARG A 286 -9.28 1.01 -2.38
C ARG A 286 -8.58 1.92 -1.38
N TYR A 287 -7.83 2.92 -1.86
CA TYR A 287 -6.94 3.74 -1.02
C TYR A 287 -7.36 5.21 -0.87
N GLY A 288 -8.43 5.66 -1.53
CA GLY A 288 -8.96 7.00 -1.36
C GLY A 288 -7.94 8.10 -1.71
N ARG A 289 -7.93 9.19 -0.92
CA ARG A 289 -6.98 10.31 -1.06
C ARG A 289 -5.52 9.90 -0.89
N ALA A 290 -5.23 8.92 -0.04
CA ALA A 290 -3.88 8.37 0.08
C ALA A 290 -3.44 7.73 -1.25
N GLY A 291 -4.36 7.05 -1.92
CA GLY A 291 -4.16 6.52 -3.28
C GLY A 291 -3.86 7.61 -4.31
N VAL A 292 -4.56 8.76 -4.25
CA VAL A 292 -4.27 9.90 -5.14
C VAL A 292 -2.85 10.43 -4.93
N ALA A 293 -2.42 10.57 -3.67
CA ALA A 293 -1.07 11.02 -3.35
C ALA A 293 -0.01 10.02 -3.80
N ASP A 294 -0.29 8.72 -3.69
CA ASP A 294 0.61 7.66 -4.16
C ASP A 294 0.69 7.62 -5.69
N LEU A 295 -0.44 7.80 -6.37
CA LEU A 295 -0.50 7.91 -7.83
C LEU A 295 0.27 9.14 -8.33
N LYS A 296 0.11 10.28 -7.66
CA LYS A 296 0.89 11.50 -7.92
C LYS A 296 2.39 11.25 -7.78
N PHE A 297 2.80 10.50 -6.76
CA PHE A 297 4.19 10.15 -6.55
C PHE A 297 4.71 9.19 -7.63
N ALA A 298 3.95 8.18 -8.03
CA ALA A 298 4.31 7.28 -9.12
C ALA A 298 4.43 8.01 -10.46
N LEU A 299 3.49 8.92 -10.77
CA LEU A 299 3.52 9.76 -11.98
C LEU A 299 4.79 10.62 -12.09
N SER A 300 5.43 10.95 -10.96
CA SER A 300 6.70 11.70 -10.96
C SER A 300 7.89 10.92 -11.50
N PHE A 301 7.79 9.59 -11.52
CA PHE A 301 8.84 8.70 -12.04
C PHE A 301 8.55 8.19 -13.45
N GLY A 302 7.34 8.36 -13.97
CA GLY A 302 6.94 7.97 -15.33
C GLY A 302 6.01 6.76 -15.40
N GLU A 303 5.73 6.32 -16.63
CA GLU A 303 4.80 5.24 -16.96
C GLU A 303 5.10 3.94 -16.21
N GLY A 304 6.36 3.48 -16.23
CA GLY A 304 6.70 2.18 -15.63
C GLY A 304 6.48 2.14 -14.11
N ALA A 305 6.61 3.28 -13.44
CA ALA A 305 6.30 3.41 -12.01
C ALA A 305 4.80 3.31 -11.74
N VAL A 306 3.97 3.97 -12.56
CA VAL A 306 2.50 3.88 -12.48
C VAL A 306 2.06 2.45 -12.75
N SER A 307 2.54 1.83 -13.83
CA SER A 307 2.23 0.45 -14.18
C SER A 307 2.61 -0.53 -13.06
N GLN A 308 3.78 -0.37 -12.43
CA GLN A 308 4.15 -1.21 -11.27
C GLN A 308 3.23 -1.01 -10.07
N LEU A 309 2.81 0.23 -9.78
CA LEU A 309 1.87 0.50 -8.69
C LEU A 309 0.51 -0.16 -8.94
N LEU A 310 -0.01 -0.01 -10.16
CA LEU A 310 -1.31 -0.55 -10.57
C LEU A 310 -1.30 -2.08 -10.72
N LEU A 311 -0.16 -2.68 -11.10
CA LEU A 311 0.00 -4.14 -11.12
C LEU A 311 0.00 -4.74 -9.71
N ARG A 312 0.64 -4.06 -8.75
CA ARG A 312 0.75 -4.58 -7.37
C ARG A 312 -0.46 -4.25 -6.50
N GLN A 313 -1.20 -3.17 -6.79
CA GLN A 313 -2.37 -2.74 -6.02
C GLN A 313 -2.10 -2.61 -4.51
N VAL A 314 -0.93 -2.09 -4.13
CA VAL A 314 -0.49 -1.89 -2.74
C VAL A 314 0.04 -0.46 -2.54
N PRO A 315 -0.08 0.12 -1.32
CA PRO A 315 0.32 1.50 -1.05
C PRO A 315 1.84 1.68 -1.07
N ILE A 316 2.28 2.94 -1.13
CA ILE A 316 3.71 3.27 -1.16
C ILE A 316 4.24 3.44 0.26
N ASN A 317 5.28 2.67 0.63
CA ASN A 317 5.99 2.87 1.88
C ASN A 317 7.02 4.00 1.72
N ARG A 318 6.68 5.19 2.22
CA ARG A 318 7.54 6.39 2.14
C ARG A 318 8.70 6.40 3.13
N GLN A 319 8.84 5.39 3.98
CA GLN A 319 10.00 5.28 4.86
C GLN A 319 11.27 5.09 4.01
N ALA A 320 12.31 5.85 4.32
CA ALA A 320 13.59 5.80 3.62
C ALA A 320 14.28 4.46 3.86
N ALA A 321 14.05 3.49 2.98
CA ALA A 321 14.85 2.28 2.92
C ALA A 321 16.13 2.58 2.11
N PRO A 322 17.32 2.34 2.66
CA PRO A 322 18.55 2.42 1.87
C PRO A 322 18.46 1.37 0.76
N SER A 323 18.83 1.76 -0.45
CA SER A 323 18.73 0.90 -1.63
C SER A 323 20.06 0.89 -2.36
N PHE A 324 20.35 -0.25 -2.99
CA PHE A 324 21.53 -0.42 -3.83
C PHE A 324 21.05 -0.75 -5.25
N GLY A 325 21.40 0.09 -6.23
CA GLY A 325 20.85 0.04 -7.60
C GLY A 325 20.73 -1.36 -8.21
N PRO A 326 21.80 -2.18 -8.25
CA PRO A 326 21.75 -3.54 -8.78
C PRO A 326 20.75 -4.46 -8.05
N VAL A 327 20.62 -4.31 -6.74
CA VAL A 327 19.67 -5.10 -5.93
C VAL A 327 18.24 -4.69 -6.23
N THR A 328 18.00 -3.39 -6.51
CA THR A 328 16.70 -2.86 -6.91
C THR A 328 16.23 -3.44 -8.25
N VAL A 329 17.13 -3.57 -9.23
CA VAL A 329 16.82 -4.17 -10.54
C VAL A 329 16.44 -5.65 -10.38
N VAL A 330 17.24 -6.42 -9.63
CA VAL A 330 16.94 -7.84 -9.37
C VAL A 330 15.62 -7.99 -8.61
N ALA A 331 15.34 -7.10 -7.67
CA ALA A 331 14.08 -7.03 -6.92
C ALA A 331 12.86 -6.72 -7.79
N LEU A 332 13.04 -5.95 -8.87
CA LEU A 332 11.98 -5.64 -9.82
C LEU A 332 11.65 -6.85 -10.70
N VAL A 333 12.69 -7.57 -11.18
CA VAL A 333 12.52 -8.74 -12.06
C VAL A 333 12.01 -9.96 -11.29
N TYR A 334 12.56 -10.23 -10.10
CA TYR A 334 12.23 -11.42 -9.31
C TYR A 334 11.70 -11.05 -7.91
N PRO A 335 10.49 -10.46 -7.80
CA PRO A 335 9.99 -9.92 -6.55
C PRO A 335 9.80 -10.98 -5.45
N ARG A 336 9.37 -12.19 -5.82
CA ARG A 336 9.19 -13.30 -4.86
C ARG A 336 10.51 -13.83 -4.31
N LEU A 337 11.53 -13.92 -5.17
CA LEU A 337 12.86 -14.38 -4.75
C LEU A 337 13.56 -13.32 -3.90
N ALA A 338 13.45 -12.04 -4.27
CA ALA A 338 14.02 -10.94 -3.48
C ALA A 338 13.37 -10.85 -2.10
N LEU A 339 12.05 -11.06 -2.00
CA LEU A 339 11.34 -11.12 -0.71
C LEU A 339 11.79 -12.33 0.12
N ALA A 340 11.89 -13.51 -0.49
CA ALA A 340 12.41 -14.70 0.18
C ALA A 340 13.85 -14.50 0.66
N ALA A 341 14.71 -13.90 -0.17
CA ALA A 341 16.09 -13.58 0.17
C ALA A 341 16.19 -12.56 1.31
N LYS A 342 15.32 -11.55 1.35
CA LYS A 342 15.23 -10.58 2.45
C LYS A 342 14.88 -11.27 3.77
N TYR A 343 13.86 -12.13 3.78
CA TYR A 343 13.44 -12.83 4.99
C TYR A 343 14.47 -13.86 5.45
N LEU A 344 15.06 -14.62 4.53
CA LEU A 344 16.16 -15.53 4.82
C LEU A 344 17.38 -14.77 5.34
N GLY A 345 17.69 -13.61 4.78
CA GLY A 345 18.78 -12.75 5.25
C GLY A 345 18.57 -12.25 6.67
N PHE A 346 17.35 -11.84 7.04
CA PHE A 346 17.04 -11.49 8.43
C PHE A 346 17.11 -12.69 9.37
N LEU A 347 16.62 -13.85 8.95
CA LEU A 347 16.67 -15.08 9.75
C LEU A 347 18.11 -15.56 9.96
N LEU A 348 18.90 -15.63 8.88
CA LEU A 348 20.30 -16.04 8.92
C LEU A 348 21.15 -15.02 9.69
N GLY A 349 20.89 -13.72 9.51
CA GLY A 349 21.53 -12.64 10.24
C GLY A 349 21.31 -12.77 11.74
N ALA A 350 20.04 -12.87 12.16
CA ALA A 350 19.68 -13.07 13.57
C ALA A 350 20.26 -14.37 14.13
N PHE A 351 20.21 -15.46 13.37
CA PHE A 351 20.77 -16.75 13.78
C PHE A 351 22.29 -16.69 14.00
N CYS A 352 23.03 -16.06 13.08
CA CYS A 352 24.48 -15.89 13.21
C CYS A 352 24.85 -15.00 14.41
N LEU A 353 24.08 -13.94 14.65
CA LEU A 353 24.28 -13.04 15.80
C LEU A 353 24.10 -13.78 17.12
N PHE A 354 22.98 -14.48 17.31
CA PHE A 354 22.73 -15.22 18.54
C PHE A 354 23.70 -16.39 18.72
N ARG A 355 24.13 -17.03 17.63
CA ARG A 355 25.16 -18.06 17.69
C ARG A 355 26.52 -17.51 18.12
N GLY A 356 26.91 -16.33 17.61
CA GLY A 356 28.11 -15.63 18.06
C GLY A 356 28.04 -15.30 19.55
N LEU A 357 26.89 -14.76 19.99
CA LEU A 357 26.64 -14.42 21.38
C LEU A 357 26.66 -15.66 22.30
N GLU A 358 26.05 -16.77 21.87
CA GLU A 358 26.08 -18.04 22.60
C GLU A 358 27.49 -18.61 22.72
N ASN A 359 28.29 -18.57 21.65
CA ASN A 359 29.68 -19.04 21.72
C ASN A 359 30.57 -18.14 22.59
N MET A 360 30.22 -16.85 22.73
CA MET A 360 30.90 -15.93 23.64
C MET A 360 30.52 -16.20 25.11
N LEU A 361 29.26 -16.52 25.37
CA LEU A 361 28.70 -16.69 26.71
C LEU A 361 28.82 -18.11 27.26
N PHE A 362 28.81 -19.13 26.40
CA PHE A 362 28.83 -20.54 26.77
C PHE A 362 30.07 -21.23 26.20
N ALA A 363 30.99 -21.65 27.08
CA ALA A 363 32.12 -22.49 26.67
C ALA A 363 31.64 -23.86 26.14
N PRO A 364 32.30 -24.45 25.12
CA PRO A 364 31.88 -25.71 24.51
C PRO A 364 32.18 -26.87 25.46
N SER A 365 31.27 -27.12 26.41
CA SER A 365 31.28 -28.31 27.25
C SER A 365 30.16 -29.26 26.83
N GLY A 366 30.52 -30.18 25.93
CA GLY A 366 30.15 -31.59 25.96
C GLY A 366 28.73 -32.06 25.60
N ASN A 367 27.66 -31.27 25.77
CA ASN A 367 26.31 -31.75 25.44
C ASN A 367 25.48 -30.70 24.70
N SER A 368 25.43 -30.84 23.37
CA SER A 368 25.16 -29.75 22.42
C SER A 368 23.85 -29.88 21.64
N SER A 369 22.74 -30.32 22.25
CA SER A 369 21.41 -30.31 21.61
C SER A 369 20.49 -29.22 22.17
N LEU A 370 20.46 -29.06 23.49
CA LEU A 370 19.62 -28.07 24.18
C LEU A 370 19.95 -26.58 23.89
N PRO A 371 21.22 -26.14 23.70
CA PRO A 371 21.49 -24.75 23.35
C PRO A 371 21.10 -24.42 21.89
N ARG A 372 21.19 -25.39 20.96
CA ARG A 372 20.92 -25.20 19.53
C ARG A 372 19.45 -24.87 19.23
N LEU A 373 18.51 -25.42 20.01
CA LEU A 373 17.08 -25.15 19.86
C LEU A 373 16.71 -23.76 20.41
N LYS A 374 17.44 -23.25 21.41
CA LYS A 374 17.17 -21.96 22.07
C LYS A 374 17.59 -20.76 21.21
N SER A 375 18.77 -20.80 20.58
CA SER A 375 19.19 -19.76 19.62
C SER A 375 18.30 -19.71 18.39
N GLY A 376 17.83 -20.86 17.89
CA GLY A 376 16.92 -20.93 16.75
C GLY A 376 15.60 -20.19 17.01
N VAL A 377 14.97 -20.41 18.17
CA VAL A 377 13.72 -19.72 18.55
C VAL A 377 13.95 -18.21 18.71
N LEU A 378 15.06 -17.81 19.33
CA LEU A 378 15.39 -16.40 19.52
C LEU A 378 15.67 -15.68 18.19
N ALA A 379 16.34 -16.37 17.27
CA ALA A 379 16.59 -15.87 15.91
C ALA A 379 15.28 -15.67 15.14
N VAL A 380 14.35 -16.63 15.22
CA VAL A 380 13.03 -16.53 14.58
C VAL A 380 12.22 -15.36 15.16
N LEU A 381 12.19 -15.21 16.49
CA LEU A 381 11.48 -14.08 17.13
C LEU A 381 12.07 -12.73 16.71
N THR A 382 13.40 -12.61 16.70
CA THR A 382 14.09 -11.37 16.33
C THR A 382 13.93 -11.05 14.85
N ALA A 383 14.04 -12.06 13.98
CA ALA A 383 13.76 -11.90 12.55
C ALA A 383 12.30 -11.49 12.31
N GLY A 384 11.35 -12.06 13.05
CA GLY A 384 9.95 -11.66 13.02
C GLY A 384 9.75 -10.20 13.38
N ILE A 385 10.39 -9.71 14.46
CA ILE A 385 10.35 -8.30 14.86
C ILE A 385 10.98 -7.40 13.79
N LEU A 386 12.12 -7.79 13.22
CA LEU A 386 12.78 -7.04 12.14
C LEU A 386 11.90 -6.94 10.89
N ILE A 387 11.25 -8.04 10.48
CA ILE A 387 10.31 -8.04 9.35
C ILE A 387 9.16 -7.07 9.62
N LEU A 388 8.55 -7.16 10.81
CA LEU A 388 7.45 -6.27 11.20
C LEU A 388 7.87 -4.80 11.25
N ALA A 389 9.10 -4.52 11.71
CA ALA A 389 9.67 -3.17 11.73
C ALA A 389 9.81 -2.60 10.31
N THR A 390 10.24 -3.44 9.36
CA THR A 390 10.42 -3.04 7.96
C THR A 390 9.13 -2.97 7.15
N GLU A 391 8.04 -3.59 7.63
CA GLU A 391 6.76 -3.69 6.94
C GLU A 391 5.58 -3.19 7.79
N PRO A 392 5.41 -1.87 7.95
CA PRO A 392 4.35 -1.30 8.79
C PRO A 392 2.93 -1.68 8.32
N PHE A 393 2.74 -1.88 7.01
CA PHE A 393 1.45 -2.27 6.41
C PHE A 393 1.03 -3.72 6.71
N LEU A 394 1.88 -4.55 7.32
CA LEU A 394 1.46 -5.86 7.84
C LEU A 394 0.51 -5.71 9.03
N ILE A 395 0.75 -4.71 9.87
CA ILE A 395 0.04 -4.47 11.14
C ILE A 395 -1.08 -3.44 10.94
N ASN A 396 -0.76 -2.35 10.26
CA ASN A 396 -1.70 -1.24 10.04
C ASN A 396 -2.22 -1.30 8.60
N PRO A 397 -3.42 -1.87 8.35
CA PRO A 397 -4.02 -1.81 7.02
C PRO A 397 -4.23 -0.35 6.62
N ALA A 398 -4.06 -0.05 5.34
CA ALA A 398 -4.32 1.29 4.83
C ALA A 398 -5.76 1.71 5.17
N PRO A 399 -5.99 2.99 5.54
CA PRO A 399 -7.30 3.45 5.94
C PRO A 399 -8.32 3.20 4.80
N PRO A 400 -9.57 2.83 5.16
CA PRO A 400 -10.60 2.56 4.16
C PRO A 400 -10.84 3.80 3.29
N SER A 401 -11.08 3.56 2.00
CA SER A 401 -11.29 4.64 1.04
C SER A 401 -12.55 5.45 1.34
N GLU A 402 -12.37 6.77 1.47
CA GLU A 402 -13.45 7.75 1.55
C GLU A 402 -14.29 7.83 0.27
N PHE A 403 -13.78 7.30 -0.85
CA PHE A 403 -14.47 7.30 -2.13
C PHE A 403 -15.47 6.16 -2.28
N GLN A 404 -15.50 5.19 -1.36
CA GLN A 404 -16.57 4.19 -1.33
C GLN A 404 -17.87 4.85 -0.85
N LEU A 405 -18.88 4.83 -1.72
CA LEU A 405 -20.20 5.40 -1.49
C LEU A 405 -20.76 4.86 -0.17
N LYS A 406 -20.81 5.70 0.87
CA LYS A 406 -21.70 5.47 2.01
C LYS A 406 -23.12 5.54 1.46
N LEU A 407 -23.76 4.38 1.29
CA LEU A 407 -25.22 4.34 1.19
C LEU A 407 -25.75 4.90 2.51
N SER A 408 -26.06 6.19 2.54
CA SER A 408 -26.89 6.77 3.58
C SER A 408 -28.30 6.23 3.37
N VAL A 409 -28.61 5.08 3.97
CA VAL A 409 -29.96 4.52 3.99
C VAL A 409 -30.85 5.56 4.71
N PRO A 410 -31.78 6.23 4.02
CA PRO A 410 -32.57 7.31 4.61
C PRO A 410 -33.77 6.76 5.41
N VAL A 411 -33.55 5.74 6.25
CA VAL A 411 -34.59 5.09 7.08
C VAL A 411 -34.20 5.06 8.57
N LEU A 412 -33.24 5.90 8.99
CA LEU A 412 -32.90 6.08 10.42
C LEU A 412 -33.19 7.49 10.94
N ALA A 413 -34.00 8.28 10.23
CA ALA A 413 -34.44 9.61 10.67
C ALA A 413 -35.29 9.61 11.98
N ASN A 414 -35.50 8.45 12.61
CA ASN A 414 -36.19 8.29 13.89
C ASN A 414 -35.33 7.75 15.04
N LEU A 415 -34.00 7.73 14.93
CA LEU A 415 -33.13 7.51 16.09
C LEU A 415 -32.44 8.82 16.46
N SER A 416 -32.98 9.47 17.49
CA SER A 416 -32.53 10.75 18.05
C SER A 416 -31.20 10.67 18.81
N ASP A 417 -30.31 9.71 18.49
CA ASP A 417 -29.07 9.51 19.23
C ASP A 417 -27.86 9.28 18.29
N PRO A 418 -27.15 10.35 17.88
CA PRO A 418 -26.00 10.27 17.00
C PRO A 418 -24.78 9.57 17.64
N ALA A 419 -24.84 9.19 18.92
CA ALA A 419 -23.79 8.43 19.61
C ALA A 419 -23.90 6.90 19.37
N SER A 420 -25.07 6.40 18.98
CA SER A 420 -25.37 4.95 18.93
C SER A 420 -24.90 4.23 17.66
N LEU A 421 -24.54 4.97 16.59
CA LEU A 421 -24.11 4.40 15.31
C LEU A 421 -22.57 4.35 15.14
N THR A 422 -21.82 4.60 16.21
CA THR A 422 -20.37 4.42 16.18
C THR A 422 -20.07 2.94 16.40
N HIS A 423 -20.04 2.17 15.31
CA HIS A 423 -19.41 0.85 15.32
C HIS A 423 -17.91 1.08 15.57
N LYS A 424 -17.51 1.15 16.83
CA LYS A 424 -16.10 1.19 17.24
C LYS A 424 -15.63 -0.26 17.14
N GLU A 425 -14.99 -0.60 16.02
CA GLU A 425 -14.25 -1.87 15.92
C GLU A 425 -13.38 -2.05 17.17
N PRO A 426 -13.22 -3.28 17.69
CA PRO A 426 -12.32 -3.51 18.80
C PRO A 426 -10.93 -3.03 18.38
N THR A 427 -10.41 -2.01 19.07
CA THR A 427 -9.07 -1.47 18.86
C THR A 427 -8.03 -2.49 19.32
N LEU A 428 -7.83 -3.52 18.50
CA LEU A 428 -6.66 -4.39 18.49
C LEU A 428 -5.66 -3.93 17.41
N THR A 429 -5.77 -2.70 16.92
CA THR A 429 -4.73 -2.04 16.15
C THR A 429 -3.70 -1.49 17.15
N MET A 430 -2.79 -2.35 17.61
CA MET A 430 -1.62 -1.88 18.34
C MET A 430 -0.71 -1.13 17.38
N ASP A 431 -0.33 0.11 17.72
CA ASP A 431 0.63 0.86 16.93
C ASP A 431 1.93 0.07 16.75
N THR A 432 2.51 0.15 15.54
CA THR A 432 3.75 -0.57 15.18
C THR A 432 4.89 -0.24 16.15
N THR A 433 4.94 1.00 16.63
CA THR A 433 5.90 1.47 17.64
C THR A 433 5.71 0.77 19.00
N THR A 434 4.45 0.52 19.40
CA THR A 434 4.09 -0.25 20.60
C THR A 434 4.62 -1.67 20.52
N LEU A 435 4.30 -2.36 19.42
CA LEU A 435 4.63 -3.77 19.27
C LEU A 435 6.14 -3.98 19.15
N LEU A 436 6.82 -3.06 18.46
CA LEU A 436 8.28 -3.05 18.36
C LEU A 436 8.94 -2.82 19.71
N SER A 437 8.41 -1.90 20.53
CA SER A 437 8.90 -1.66 21.88
C SER A 437 8.67 -2.86 22.81
N ILE A 438 7.49 -3.48 22.76
CA ILE A 438 7.18 -4.73 23.49
C ILE A 438 8.17 -5.83 23.10
N GLY A 439 8.41 -6.03 21.79
CA GLY A 439 9.35 -7.02 21.28
C GLY A 439 10.78 -6.76 21.71
N PHE A 440 11.22 -5.50 21.69
CA PHE A 440 12.56 -5.10 22.15
C PHE A 440 12.76 -5.40 23.65
N PHE A 441 11.81 -5.05 24.51
CA PHE A 441 11.89 -5.36 25.94
C PHE A 441 11.85 -6.86 26.20
N ALA A 442 11.02 -7.61 25.47
CA ALA A 442 11.01 -9.07 25.58
C ALA A 442 12.39 -9.67 25.23
N LEU A 443 13.07 -9.18 24.18
CA LEU A 443 14.41 -9.64 23.81
C LEU A 443 15.46 -9.31 24.88
N LEU A 444 15.45 -8.10 25.44
CA LEU A 444 16.34 -7.75 26.54
C LEU A 444 16.16 -8.67 27.75
N GLN A 445 14.91 -8.99 28.09
CA GLN A 445 14.59 -9.85 29.23
C GLN A 445 15.01 -11.30 28.96
N ILE A 446 14.87 -11.79 27.73
CA ILE A 446 15.39 -13.12 27.38
C ILE A 446 16.93 -13.13 27.45
N GLY A 447 17.61 -12.07 26.99
CA GLY A 447 19.06 -11.93 27.14
C GLY A 447 19.51 -11.98 28.59
N MET A 448 18.83 -11.23 29.47
CA MET A 448 19.10 -11.25 30.90
C MET A 448 18.86 -12.62 31.53
N TYR A 449 17.77 -13.29 31.17
CA TYR A 449 17.47 -14.66 31.59
C TYR A 449 18.61 -15.63 31.21
N LEU A 450 19.15 -15.52 29.99
CA LEU A 450 20.27 -16.34 29.53
C LEU A 450 21.56 -16.05 30.29
N LEU A 451 21.86 -14.77 30.61
CA LEU A 451 23.01 -14.40 31.44
C LEU A 451 22.93 -15.02 32.85
N CYS A 452 21.77 -14.99 33.48
CA CYS A 452 21.54 -15.63 34.77
C CYS A 452 21.79 -17.14 34.71
N LEU A 453 21.28 -17.83 33.68
CA LEU A 453 21.53 -19.25 33.48
C LEU A 453 23.01 -19.57 33.24
N ALA A 454 23.70 -18.73 32.45
CA ALA A 454 25.13 -18.89 32.17
C ALA A 454 25.95 -18.80 33.45
N LYS A 455 25.67 -17.80 34.29
CA LYS A 455 26.35 -17.60 35.57
C LYS A 455 26.09 -18.72 36.57
N MET A 456 24.86 -19.24 36.64
CA MET A 456 24.59 -20.45 37.45
C MET A 456 25.39 -21.65 36.97
N ARG A 457 25.49 -21.87 35.66
CA ARG A 457 26.27 -22.98 35.11
C ARG A 457 27.78 -22.80 35.34
N GLU A 458 28.29 -21.58 35.28
CA GLU A 458 29.67 -21.26 35.61
C GLU A 458 30.01 -21.67 37.05
N ILE A 459 29.15 -21.29 38.01
CA ILE A 459 29.30 -21.66 39.44
C ILE A 459 29.18 -23.17 39.63
N ASP A 460 28.26 -23.84 38.92
CA ASP A 460 28.08 -25.29 39.01
C ASP A 460 29.32 -26.07 38.55
N LEU A 461 29.96 -25.62 37.46
CA LEU A 461 31.15 -26.24 36.88
C LEU A 461 32.42 -26.05 37.70
N GLN A 462 32.46 -25.06 38.61
CA GLN A 462 33.61 -24.87 39.49
C GLN A 462 33.75 -26.06 40.46
N ARG A 463 34.94 -26.64 40.56
CA ARG A 463 35.25 -27.75 41.48
C ARG A 463 35.53 -27.21 42.89
N ILE A 464 34.50 -26.65 43.50
CA ILE A 464 34.56 -25.96 44.79
C ILE A 464 33.56 -26.62 45.77
N PRO A 465 33.84 -26.66 47.09
CA PRO A 465 32.91 -27.17 48.10
C PRO A 465 31.50 -26.54 47.99
N SER A 466 30.47 -27.35 48.22
CA SER A 466 29.06 -26.97 48.08
C SER A 466 28.67 -25.74 48.90
N LEU A 467 29.27 -25.56 50.08
CA LEU A 467 29.06 -24.39 50.95
C LEU A 467 29.59 -23.09 50.31
N LEU A 468 30.76 -23.13 49.66
CA LEU A 468 31.32 -21.95 48.99
C LEU A 468 30.57 -21.63 47.69
N LYS A 469 30.03 -22.64 46.98
CA LYS A 469 29.09 -22.42 45.86
C LYS A 469 27.82 -21.70 46.31
N LEU A 470 27.30 -22.04 47.48
CA LEU A 470 26.12 -21.39 48.04
C LEU A 470 26.40 -19.91 48.34
N ARG A 471 27.58 -19.58 48.90
CA ARG A 471 28.02 -18.19 49.12
C ARG A 471 28.19 -17.40 47.83
N LEU A 472 28.75 -18.01 46.78
CA LEU A 472 28.88 -17.37 45.46
C LEU A 472 27.50 -17.09 44.84
N MET A 473 26.52 -17.97 45.04
CA MET A 473 25.15 -17.72 44.59
C MET A 473 24.42 -16.63 45.39
N GLU A 474 24.74 -16.44 46.66
CA GLU A 474 24.24 -15.31 47.46
C GLU A 474 24.86 -14.00 46.97
N ASN A 475 26.14 -14.00 46.61
CA ASN A 475 26.82 -12.81 46.07
C ASN A 475 26.23 -12.35 44.72
N GLU A 476 25.83 -13.29 43.87
CA GLU A 476 25.22 -13.00 42.56
C GLU A 476 23.70 -12.74 42.64
N GLU A 477 23.11 -12.56 43.83
CA GLU A 477 21.66 -12.36 43.98
C GLU A 477 21.15 -11.12 43.25
N ASN A 478 21.93 -10.03 43.27
CA ASN A 478 21.62 -8.81 42.51
C ASN A 478 21.58 -9.04 41.00
N LEU A 479 22.42 -9.94 40.48
CA LEU A 479 22.40 -10.31 39.07
C LEU A 479 21.13 -11.11 38.74
N PHE A 480 20.70 -12.00 39.63
CA PHE A 480 19.44 -12.75 39.45
C PHE A 480 18.20 -11.87 39.51
N ASP A 481 18.28 -10.69 40.15
CA ASP A 481 17.27 -9.63 40.10
C ASP A 481 17.43 -8.67 38.91
N GLY A 482 18.42 -8.88 38.05
CA GLY A 482 18.74 -8.04 36.88
C GLY A 482 17.56 -7.80 35.93
N GLY A 483 16.67 -8.79 35.76
CA GLY A 483 15.46 -8.63 34.94
C GLY A 483 14.52 -7.54 35.46
N LEU A 484 14.41 -7.39 36.79
CA LEU A 484 13.61 -6.34 37.42
C LEU A 484 14.26 -4.96 37.21
N TYR A 485 15.58 -4.86 37.36
CA TYR A 485 16.30 -3.60 37.14
C TYR A 485 16.19 -3.13 35.68
N ILE A 486 16.30 -4.04 34.71
CA ILE A 486 16.09 -3.73 33.29
C ILE A 486 14.64 -3.26 33.04
N GLY A 487 13.65 -3.91 33.67
CA GLY A 487 12.24 -3.53 33.55
C GLY A 487 11.98 -2.10 34.05
N ILE A 488 12.46 -1.78 35.25
CA ILE A 488 12.33 -0.46 35.88
C ILE A 488 13.09 0.60 35.08
N ALA A 489 14.33 0.32 34.67
CA ALA A 489 15.13 1.23 33.86
C ALA A 489 14.47 1.52 32.51
N GLY A 490 13.89 0.50 31.87
CA GLY A 490 13.14 0.65 30.62
C GLY A 490 11.92 1.58 30.78
N THR A 491 11.17 1.41 31.86
CA THR A 491 10.01 2.26 32.18
C THR A 491 10.43 3.70 32.48
N ALA A 492 11.49 3.90 33.26
CA ALA A 492 12.01 5.22 33.57
C ALA A 492 12.52 5.95 32.32
N ALA A 493 13.26 5.25 31.44
CA ALA A 493 13.73 5.81 30.19
C ALA A 493 12.57 6.18 29.25
N ALA A 494 11.54 5.33 29.15
CA ALA A 494 10.35 5.63 28.36
C ALA A 494 9.61 6.88 28.87
N LEU A 495 9.49 7.04 30.19
CA LEU A 495 8.85 8.20 30.81
C LEU A 495 9.64 9.49 30.54
N VAL A 496 10.97 9.45 30.62
CA VAL A 496 11.84 10.59 30.29
C VAL A 496 11.69 10.99 28.81
N LEU A 497 11.70 10.02 27.88
CA LEU A 497 11.54 10.29 26.45
C LEU A 497 10.15 10.83 26.09
N GLN A 498 9.11 10.43 26.82
CA GLN A 498 7.77 11.01 26.71
C GLN A 498 7.73 12.47 27.17
N VAL A 499 8.38 12.79 28.30
CA VAL A 499 8.47 14.17 28.80
C VAL A 499 9.21 15.08 27.81
N LEU A 500 10.25 14.55 27.13
CA LEU A 500 10.99 15.26 26.09
C LEU A 500 10.25 15.35 24.74
N LYS A 501 9.01 14.84 24.64
CA LYS A 501 8.20 14.77 23.39
C LYS A 501 8.89 14.07 22.23
N VAL A 502 9.82 13.15 22.50
CA VAL A 502 10.53 12.37 21.47
C VAL A 502 9.70 11.17 21.02
N ILE A 503 8.84 10.62 21.90
CA ILE A 503 8.00 9.45 21.64
C ILE A 503 6.57 9.75 22.10
N GLU A 504 5.57 9.26 21.36
CA GLU A 504 4.17 9.33 21.77
C GLU A 504 3.94 8.57 23.10
N PRO A 505 3.02 9.06 23.97
CA PRO A 505 2.77 8.47 25.27
C PRO A 505 2.13 7.08 25.15
N ASN A 506 2.99 6.06 25.12
CA ASN A 506 2.59 4.67 25.01
C ASN A 506 2.69 3.95 26.36
N LEU A 507 1.60 4.01 27.11
CA LEU A 507 1.50 3.37 28.42
C LEU A 507 1.69 1.84 28.34
N LEU A 508 1.27 1.21 27.25
CA LEU A 508 1.34 -0.25 27.08
C LEU A 508 2.79 -0.76 27.01
N ALA A 509 3.67 -0.03 26.32
CA ALA A 509 5.09 -0.37 26.25
C ALA A 509 5.75 -0.34 27.64
N ALA A 510 5.48 0.70 28.44
CA ALA A 510 5.99 0.83 29.80
C ALA A 510 5.50 -0.30 30.72
N TYR A 511 4.19 -0.59 30.72
CA TYR A 511 3.63 -1.69 31.53
C TYR A 511 4.16 -3.06 31.10
N SER A 512 4.36 -3.28 29.80
CA SER A 512 4.91 -4.53 29.29
C SER A 512 6.35 -4.77 29.76
N SER A 513 7.18 -3.73 29.83
CA SER A 513 8.58 -3.82 30.29
C SER A 513 8.67 -4.32 31.74
N ASN A 514 7.87 -3.76 32.64
CA ASN A 514 7.82 -4.18 34.04
C ASN A 514 7.29 -5.62 34.17
N LEU A 515 6.23 -5.96 33.43
CA LEU A 515 5.64 -7.29 33.47
C LEU A 515 6.65 -8.36 33.02
N PHE A 516 7.40 -8.12 31.93
CA PHE A 516 8.44 -9.03 31.48
C PHE A 516 9.60 -9.12 32.48
N GLY A 517 9.99 -8.01 33.12
CA GLY A 517 11.02 -8.00 34.17
C GLY A 517 10.66 -8.88 35.37
N ILE A 518 9.43 -8.74 35.87
CA ILE A 518 8.90 -9.57 36.98
C ILE A 518 8.86 -11.05 36.54
N THR A 519 8.36 -11.32 35.34
CA THR A 519 8.25 -12.68 34.80
C THR A 519 9.63 -13.34 34.62
N CYS A 520 10.63 -12.59 34.16
CA CYS A 520 12.00 -13.04 34.03
C CYS A 520 12.59 -13.45 35.38
N VAL A 521 12.52 -12.57 36.38
CA VAL A 521 13.03 -12.87 37.73
C VAL A 521 12.30 -14.06 38.36
N ALA A 522 10.97 -14.13 38.22
CA ALA A 522 10.19 -15.27 38.69
C ALA A 522 10.67 -16.58 38.05
N MET A 523 10.89 -16.60 36.72
CA MET A 523 11.41 -17.78 36.02
C MET A 523 12.83 -18.15 36.48
N VAL A 524 13.74 -17.18 36.63
CA VAL A 524 15.11 -17.45 37.12
C VAL A 524 15.07 -17.97 38.55
N LYS A 525 14.46 -17.23 39.48
CA LYS A 525 14.52 -17.52 40.90
C LYS A 525 13.73 -18.77 41.28
N ILE A 526 12.49 -18.91 40.78
CA ILE A 526 11.61 -20.02 41.18
C ILE A 526 12.02 -21.31 40.48
N ARG A 527 12.27 -21.27 39.16
CA ARG A 527 12.48 -22.48 38.38
C ARG A 527 13.92 -22.98 38.38
N HIS A 528 14.92 -22.11 38.57
CA HIS A 528 16.33 -22.48 38.48
C HIS A 528 17.12 -22.26 39.77
N VAL A 529 17.13 -21.04 40.33
CA VAL A 529 17.94 -20.71 41.51
C VAL A 529 17.48 -21.50 42.74
N ARG A 530 16.17 -21.55 43.02
CA ARG A 530 15.61 -22.25 44.19
C ARG A 530 15.91 -23.75 44.22
N PRO A 531 15.65 -24.55 43.16
CA PRO A 531 16.00 -25.96 43.19
C PRO A 531 17.51 -26.20 43.26
N PHE A 532 18.31 -25.33 42.63
CA PHE A 532 19.76 -25.45 42.67
C PHE A 532 20.34 -25.12 44.07
N LYS A 533 19.89 -24.05 44.73
CA LYS A 533 20.22 -23.76 46.14
C LYS A 533 19.78 -24.91 47.06
N ARG A 534 18.57 -25.46 46.87
CA ARG A 534 18.08 -26.62 47.64
C ARG A 534 19.00 -27.84 47.50
N ARG A 535 19.48 -28.12 46.29
CA ARG A 535 20.43 -29.21 46.03
C ARG A 535 21.76 -28.99 46.79
N LEU A 536 22.34 -27.79 46.69
CA LEU A 536 23.58 -27.46 47.38
C LEU A 536 23.47 -27.53 48.90
N ILE A 537 22.33 -27.12 49.48
CA ILE A 537 22.06 -27.24 50.92
C ILE A 537 22.05 -28.70 51.36
N LEU A 538 21.33 -29.57 50.64
CA LEU A 538 21.28 -31.00 50.95
C LEU A 538 22.67 -31.66 50.82
N GLU A 539 23.40 -31.35 49.74
CA GLU A 539 24.78 -31.83 49.55
C GLU A 539 25.72 -31.34 50.66
N SER A 540 25.55 -30.11 51.17
CA SER A 540 26.35 -29.58 52.28
C SER A 540 26.02 -30.23 53.63
N GLN A 541 24.75 -30.61 53.87
CA GLN A 541 24.33 -31.28 55.09
C GLN A 541 24.86 -32.73 55.13
N VAL A 542 24.83 -33.44 54.00
CA VAL A 542 25.39 -34.79 53.89
C VAL A 542 26.90 -34.80 54.14
N VAL A 543 27.63 -33.80 53.62
CA VAL A 543 29.07 -33.65 53.89
C VAL A 543 29.34 -33.33 55.37
N ALA A 544 28.55 -32.42 55.97
CA ALA A 544 28.69 -32.07 57.39
C ALA A 544 28.35 -33.23 58.35
N GLU A 545 27.42 -34.12 57.97
CA GLU A 545 27.12 -35.35 58.72
C GLU A 545 28.24 -36.40 58.59
N SER A 546 28.93 -36.45 57.43
CA SER A 546 30.05 -37.36 57.21
C SER A 546 31.35 -36.94 57.91
N GLU A 547 31.52 -35.65 58.24
CA GLU A 547 32.70 -35.11 58.95
C GLU A 547 32.55 -35.10 60.48
N LYS A 548 31.39 -35.47 61.04
CA LYS A 548 31.26 -35.69 62.49
C LYS A 548 32.10 -36.91 62.89
N PRO A 549 33.13 -36.77 63.74
CA PRO A 549 33.87 -37.93 64.23
C PRO A 549 32.94 -38.82 65.03
N ALA A 550 32.93 -40.12 64.71
CA ALA A 550 32.34 -41.13 65.58
C ALA A 550 33.16 -41.20 66.88
N GLY A 551 32.55 -40.75 67.99
CA GLY A 551 33.07 -40.84 69.35
C GLY A 551 32.38 -39.79 70.21
N VAL A 552 31.58 -40.13 71.22
CA VAL A 552 31.72 -41.19 72.23
C VAL A 552 30.42 -41.93 72.46
#